data_AF-A0AAU9WE41-F1
#
_entry.id   AF-A0AAU9WE41-F1
#
_cell.length_a   1.000
_cell.length_b   1.000
_cell.length_c   1.000
_cell.angle_alpha   90.00
_cell.angle_beta   90.00
_cell.angle_gamma   90.00
#
_symmetry.space_group_name_H-M   'P 1'
#
loop_
_entity.id
_entity.type
_entity.pdbx_description
1 polymer ?
#
loop_
_entity_poly.entity_id
_entity_poly.type
_entity_poly.pdbx_seq_one_letter_code
_entity_poly.pdbx_strand_id
1 'polypeptide(L)'
;MAPIVKTLPSYIKDSQHALEIFRDFSFLDQNKLIFTMDITSLYTVIPNDEGLRALKNFFDQRTVKEPSSETLLRLAELVLTLNCFSFGGNYYKQTNGVAMCAKMGPSYANLFVGFIEHQFFSQYHGPKPELYGRYIDDCIGATSSTKEELTQFITAVNSFHPALKYTWEISDTSLAFLDIKISIEGNGLCTSVYYKPTDSHSYLLYSSSHPSHVKNSIPFSVSQNSSFM
;
A
#
# COMPACT_ATOMS: atom_id res chain seq x y z
N MET A 1 -15.69 -5.21 -2.09
CA MET A 1 -14.67 -4.38 -1.40
C MET A 1 -13.74 -3.68 -2.38
N ALA A 2 -13.20 -4.35 -3.41
CA ALA A 2 -12.28 -3.72 -4.38
C ALA A 2 -12.74 -2.37 -4.98
N PRO A 3 -14.02 -2.13 -5.34
CA PRO A 3 -14.45 -0.81 -5.81
C PRO A 3 -14.34 0.29 -4.76
N ILE A 4 -14.52 -0.04 -3.47
CA ILE A 4 -14.44 0.90 -2.36
C ILE A 4 -12.99 1.30 -2.09
N VAL A 5 -12.05 0.36 -2.21
CA VAL A 5 -10.61 0.65 -2.03
C VAL A 5 -10.15 1.78 -2.96
N LYS A 6 -10.68 1.81 -4.19
CA LYS A 6 -10.34 2.82 -5.19
C LYS A 6 -10.82 4.23 -4.85
N THR A 7 -11.71 4.38 -3.86
CA THR A 7 -12.20 5.69 -3.43
C THR A 7 -11.38 6.28 -2.29
N LEU A 8 -10.37 5.56 -1.79
CA LEU A 8 -9.47 6.08 -0.75
C LEU A 8 -8.56 7.18 -1.37
N PRO A 9 -8.40 8.34 -0.71
CA PRO A 9 -7.57 9.43 -1.24
C PRO A 9 -6.11 9.05 -1.49
N SER A 10 -5.55 8.16 -0.66
CA SER A 10 -4.18 7.67 -0.76
C SER A 10 -4.01 6.54 -1.78
N TYR A 11 -5.05 6.06 -2.44
CA TYR A 11 -4.97 4.82 -3.21
C TYR A 11 -4.07 4.93 -4.46
N ILE A 12 -3.01 4.12 -4.49
CA ILE A 12 -2.24 3.82 -5.69
C ILE A 12 -2.61 2.42 -6.18
N LYS A 13 -2.97 2.30 -7.46
CA LYS A 13 -3.42 1.04 -8.07
C LYS A 13 -2.27 0.10 -8.40
N ASP A 14 -1.20 0.64 -8.98
CA ASP A 14 -0.02 -0.06 -9.49
C ASP A 14 1.04 0.99 -9.87
N SER A 15 2.21 0.51 -10.34
CA SER A 15 3.32 1.36 -10.79
C SER A 15 2.89 2.33 -11.90
N GLN A 16 2.00 1.93 -12.82
CA GLN A 16 1.54 2.83 -13.88
C GLN A 16 0.75 4.01 -13.33
N HIS A 17 -0.17 3.77 -12.39
CA HIS A 17 -0.90 4.84 -11.72
C HIS A 17 0.04 5.75 -10.92
N ALA A 18 1.08 5.19 -10.29
CA ALA A 18 2.09 5.99 -9.59
C ALA A 18 2.84 6.93 -10.55
N LEU A 19 3.24 6.44 -11.75
CA LEU A 19 3.88 7.27 -12.77
C LEU A 19 3.01 8.44 -13.23
N GLU A 20 1.71 8.22 -13.39
CA GLU A 20 0.75 9.28 -13.74
C GLU A 20 0.72 10.37 -12.64
N ILE A 21 0.65 9.94 -11.37
CA ILE A 21 0.68 10.85 -10.22
C ILE A 21 1.99 11.66 -10.18
N PHE A 22 3.14 11.01 -10.38
CA PHE A 22 4.44 11.69 -10.32
C PHE A 22 4.66 12.67 -11.46
N ARG A 23 4.17 12.34 -12.66
CA ARG A 23 4.25 13.22 -13.83
C ARG A 23 3.48 14.52 -13.63
N ASP A 24 2.33 14.43 -12.98
CA ASP A 24 1.43 15.57 -12.80
C ASP A 24 1.76 16.38 -11.52
N PHE A 25 2.76 15.94 -10.74
CA PHE A 25 3.20 16.57 -9.50
C PHE A 25 4.30 17.62 -9.73
N SER A 26 4.23 18.72 -9.00
CA SER A 26 5.29 19.72 -8.91
C SER A 26 5.40 20.29 -7.50
N PHE A 27 6.62 20.42 -6.99
CA PHE A 27 6.92 21.05 -5.70
C PHE A 27 6.50 22.52 -5.68
N LEU A 28 5.96 22.94 -4.55
CA LEU A 28 5.53 24.33 -4.34
C LEU A 28 6.69 25.26 -3.95
N ASP A 29 7.67 24.76 -3.19
CA ASP A 29 8.75 25.57 -2.62
C ASP A 29 10.16 24.99 -2.88
N GLN A 30 11.19 25.65 -2.32
CA GLN A 30 12.60 25.35 -2.58
C GLN A 30 13.13 24.10 -1.86
N ASN A 31 12.64 23.82 -0.66
CA ASN A 31 12.96 22.56 0.00
C ASN A 31 12.24 21.46 -0.76
N LYS A 32 12.92 20.38 -1.10
CA LYS A 32 12.33 19.29 -1.89
C LYS A 32 12.76 18.00 -1.27
N LEU A 33 11.80 17.34 -0.65
CA LEU A 33 12.00 16.07 0.01
C LEU A 33 10.98 15.08 -0.53
N ILE A 34 11.46 13.89 -0.84
CA ILE A 34 10.64 12.71 -1.09
C ILE A 34 10.87 11.73 0.06
N PHE A 35 9.86 10.93 0.35
CA PHE A 35 9.95 9.91 1.37
C PHE A 35 9.11 8.70 1.01
N THR A 36 9.57 7.53 1.44
CA THR A 36 8.81 6.29 1.40
C THR A 36 8.55 5.82 2.81
N MET A 37 7.44 5.11 3.01
CA MET A 37 7.15 4.39 4.24
C MET A 37 6.66 2.99 3.92
N ASP A 38 6.96 2.02 4.76
CA ASP A 38 6.46 0.64 4.61
C ASP A 38 5.83 0.16 5.92
N ILE A 39 4.62 -0.39 5.85
CA ILE A 39 3.91 -0.95 7.01
C ILE A 39 4.44 -2.35 7.32
N THR A 40 5.14 -2.46 8.45
CA THR A 40 5.72 -3.73 8.88
C THR A 40 4.65 -4.78 9.14
N SER A 41 4.69 -5.87 8.37
CA SER A 41 3.82 -7.05 8.54
C SER A 41 2.32 -6.73 8.51
N LEU A 42 1.88 -5.79 7.65
CA LEU A 42 0.51 -5.27 7.59
C LEU A 42 -0.58 -6.36 7.77
N TYR A 43 -0.51 -7.46 7.04
CA TYR A 43 -1.53 -8.51 7.05
C TYR A 43 -1.70 -9.20 8.41
N THR A 44 -0.66 -9.26 9.25
CA THR A 44 -0.70 -10.01 10.51
C THR A 44 -1.03 -9.15 11.73
N VAL A 45 -0.86 -7.83 11.62
CA VAL A 45 -0.96 -6.91 12.76
C VAL A 45 -2.34 -6.25 12.92
N ILE A 46 -3.22 -6.32 11.93
CA ILE A 46 -4.54 -5.67 11.97
C ILE A 46 -5.42 -6.28 13.09
N PRO A 47 -5.86 -5.50 14.10
CA PRO A 47 -6.80 -5.99 15.09
C PRO A 47 -8.15 -6.29 14.43
N ASN A 48 -8.67 -7.49 14.64
CA ASN A 48 -9.87 -7.96 13.93
C ASN A 48 -11.12 -7.13 14.24
N ASP A 49 -11.30 -6.71 15.49
CA ASP A 49 -12.41 -5.89 15.93
C ASP A 49 -12.37 -4.48 15.29
N GLU A 50 -11.19 -3.88 15.23
CA GLU A 50 -10.98 -2.56 14.60
C GLU A 50 -11.11 -2.64 13.08
N GLY A 51 -10.56 -3.67 12.45
CA GLY A 51 -10.71 -3.91 11.02
C GLY A 51 -12.16 -4.16 10.60
N LEU A 52 -12.93 -4.90 11.41
CA LEU A 52 -14.38 -5.05 11.20
C LEU A 52 -15.11 -3.71 11.36
N ARG A 53 -14.72 -2.88 12.32
CA ARG A 53 -15.29 -1.54 12.49
C ARG A 53 -15.02 -0.64 11.28
N ALA A 54 -13.79 -0.67 10.75
CA ALA A 54 -13.43 0.01 9.52
C ALA A 54 -14.27 -0.48 8.33
N LEU A 55 -14.40 -1.80 8.15
CA LEU A 55 -15.26 -2.38 7.10
C LEU A 55 -16.71 -1.91 7.21
N LYS A 56 -17.27 -1.91 8.43
CA LYS A 56 -18.63 -1.46 8.67
C LYS A 56 -18.81 -0.01 8.22
N ASN A 57 -17.88 0.88 8.57
CA ASN A 57 -17.92 2.28 8.17
C ASN A 57 -18.03 2.44 6.65
N PHE A 58 -17.26 1.67 5.87
CA PHE A 58 -17.34 1.70 4.41
C PHE A 58 -18.59 1.03 3.84
N PHE A 59 -19.03 -0.10 4.41
CA PHE A 59 -20.26 -0.77 3.96
C PHE A 59 -21.49 0.11 4.16
N ASP A 60 -21.51 0.89 5.24
CA ASP A 60 -22.55 1.86 5.57
C ASP A 60 -22.54 3.10 4.66
N GLN A 61 -21.50 3.30 3.87
CA GLN A 61 -21.43 4.36 2.84
C GLN A 61 -21.79 3.89 1.43
N ARG A 62 -21.94 2.58 1.20
CA ARG A 62 -22.34 2.05 -0.11
C ARG A 62 -23.68 2.62 -0.56
N THR A 63 -23.78 2.96 -1.83
CA THR A 63 -25.04 3.36 -2.49
C THR A 63 -26.04 2.20 -2.54
N VAL A 64 -25.56 1.01 -2.91
CA VAL A 64 -26.37 -0.23 -2.92
C VAL A 64 -26.18 -0.98 -1.61
N LYS A 65 -27.26 -1.10 -0.84
CA LYS A 65 -27.31 -1.77 0.47
C LYS A 65 -27.61 -3.25 0.42
N GLU A 66 -27.73 -3.85 -0.77
CA GLU A 66 -27.96 -5.29 -0.94
C GLU A 66 -26.67 -6.01 -1.39
N PRO A 67 -26.24 -7.09 -0.72
CA PRO A 67 -26.70 -7.54 0.60
C PRO A 67 -26.35 -6.52 1.71
N SER A 68 -27.02 -6.60 2.85
CA SER A 68 -26.88 -5.65 3.96
C SER A 68 -25.44 -5.52 4.47
N SER A 69 -25.12 -4.37 5.08
CA SER A 69 -23.82 -4.16 5.73
C SER A 69 -23.52 -5.23 6.77
N GLU A 70 -24.53 -5.62 7.56
CA GLU A 70 -24.45 -6.64 8.60
C GLU A 70 -24.13 -8.01 8.00
N THR A 71 -24.76 -8.37 6.89
CA THR A 71 -24.46 -9.63 6.18
C THR A 71 -23.02 -9.64 5.68
N LEU A 72 -22.57 -8.56 5.01
CA LEU A 72 -21.19 -8.48 4.53
C LEU A 72 -20.17 -8.50 5.68
N LEU A 73 -20.47 -7.81 6.79
CA LEU A 73 -19.62 -7.77 7.96
C LEU A 73 -19.52 -9.15 8.62
N ARG A 74 -20.63 -9.87 8.72
CA ARG A 74 -20.64 -11.24 9.26
C ARG A 74 -19.83 -12.20 8.38
N LEU A 75 -19.91 -12.08 7.06
CA LEU A 75 -19.09 -12.88 6.15
C LEU A 75 -17.60 -12.56 6.31
N ALA A 76 -17.23 -11.28 6.46
CA ALA A 76 -15.85 -10.87 6.73
C ALA A 76 -15.34 -11.44 8.06
N GLU A 77 -16.14 -11.34 9.12
CA GLU A 77 -15.81 -11.87 10.45
C GLU A 77 -15.54 -13.38 10.40
N LEU A 78 -16.35 -14.15 9.66
CA LEU A 78 -16.12 -15.59 9.50
C LEU A 78 -14.79 -15.87 8.80
N VAL A 79 -14.43 -15.11 7.76
CA VAL A 79 -13.13 -15.26 7.07
C VAL A 79 -11.95 -14.94 8.01
N LEU A 80 -12.09 -13.93 8.87
CA LEU A 80 -11.03 -13.53 9.80
C LEU A 80 -10.88 -14.49 10.98
N THR A 81 -11.99 -15.04 11.49
CA THR A 81 -12.01 -15.81 12.75
C THR A 81 -11.98 -17.32 12.58
N LEU A 82 -12.35 -17.85 11.41
CA LEU A 82 -12.33 -19.29 11.11
C LEU A 82 -11.09 -19.69 10.30
N ASN A 83 -9.99 -18.98 10.52
CA ASN A 83 -8.72 -19.27 9.89
C ASN A 83 -7.84 -20.12 10.80
N CYS A 84 -7.75 -21.40 10.46
CA CYS A 84 -6.90 -22.38 11.13
C CYS A 84 -5.95 -23.00 10.10
N PHE A 85 -4.70 -23.21 10.50
CA PHE A 85 -3.69 -23.86 9.67
C PHE A 85 -2.81 -24.78 10.52
N SER A 86 -2.16 -25.75 9.88
CA SER A 86 -1.23 -26.66 10.54
C SER A 86 0.21 -26.35 10.12
N PHE A 87 1.14 -26.31 11.07
CA PHE A 87 2.56 -26.17 10.80
C PHE A 87 3.36 -27.03 11.78
N GLY A 88 4.32 -27.82 11.27
CA GLY A 88 5.13 -28.71 12.11
C GLY A 88 4.33 -29.72 12.93
N GLY A 89 3.19 -30.20 12.41
CA GLY A 89 2.29 -31.13 13.12
C GLY A 89 1.40 -30.49 14.19
N ASN A 90 1.55 -29.19 14.45
CA ASN A 90 0.71 -28.43 15.37
C ASN A 90 -0.38 -27.66 14.62
N TYR A 91 -1.52 -27.45 15.28
CA TYR A 91 -2.63 -26.65 14.74
C TYR A 91 -2.63 -25.27 15.38
N TYR A 92 -2.76 -24.24 14.54
CA TYR A 92 -2.79 -22.85 14.95
C TYR A 92 -4.08 -22.21 14.45
N LYS A 93 -4.63 -21.31 15.27
CA LYS A 93 -5.73 -20.44 14.90
C LYS A 93 -5.20 -19.02 14.82
N GLN A 94 -5.43 -18.36 13.70
CA GLN A 94 -5.10 -16.94 13.56
C GLN A 94 -6.02 -16.10 14.46
N THR A 95 -5.45 -15.29 15.34
CA THR A 95 -6.20 -14.47 16.30
C THR A 95 -6.38 -13.03 15.84
N ASN A 96 -5.42 -12.50 15.08
CA ASN A 96 -5.41 -11.16 14.51
C ASN A 96 -4.94 -11.18 13.05
N GLY A 97 -5.23 -10.10 12.33
CA GLY A 97 -4.88 -9.95 10.94
C GLY A 97 -5.78 -10.75 10.02
N VAL A 98 -5.36 -10.85 8.76
CA VAL A 98 -6.03 -11.61 7.72
C VAL A 98 -5.04 -12.58 7.09
N ALA A 99 -5.51 -13.75 6.65
CA ALA A 99 -4.66 -14.65 5.88
C ALA A 99 -4.17 -13.94 4.61
N MET A 100 -2.86 -14.01 4.33
CA MET A 100 -2.28 -13.44 3.12
C MET A 100 -2.92 -14.00 1.84
N CYS A 101 -3.34 -15.27 1.85
CA CYS A 101 -4.01 -15.93 0.73
C CYS A 101 -5.53 -15.73 0.71
N ALA A 102 -6.11 -14.99 1.66
CA ALA A 102 -7.54 -14.72 1.66
C ALA A 102 -7.87 -13.75 0.51
N LYS A 103 -8.85 -14.10 -0.32
CA LYS A 103 -9.28 -13.29 -1.46
C LYS A 103 -9.67 -11.85 -1.08
N MET A 104 -10.17 -11.64 0.15
CA MET A 104 -10.50 -10.33 0.67
C MET A 104 -9.34 -9.59 1.34
N GLY A 105 -8.23 -10.27 1.63
CA GLY A 105 -7.10 -9.77 2.41
C GLY A 105 -6.57 -8.41 1.92
N PRO A 106 -6.21 -8.27 0.64
CA PRO A 106 -5.69 -7.01 0.13
C PRO A 106 -6.69 -5.85 0.24
N SER A 107 -7.97 -6.11 -0.01
CA SER A 107 -8.99 -5.06 0.14
C SER A 107 -9.24 -4.71 1.60
N TYR A 108 -9.27 -5.71 2.49
CA TYR A 108 -9.44 -5.51 3.92
C TYR A 108 -8.31 -4.66 4.51
N ALA A 109 -7.06 -5.01 4.20
CA ALA A 109 -5.89 -4.28 4.65
C ALA A 109 -5.91 -2.83 4.16
N ASN A 110 -6.18 -2.60 2.88
CA ASN A 110 -6.29 -1.25 2.32
C ASN A 110 -7.38 -0.41 2.98
N LEU A 111 -8.56 -0.98 3.23
CA LEU A 111 -9.67 -0.27 3.87
C LEU A 111 -9.35 0.04 5.34
N PHE A 112 -8.74 -0.89 6.07
CA PHE A 112 -8.32 -0.64 7.45
C PHE A 112 -7.32 0.52 7.52
N VAL A 113 -6.25 0.47 6.73
CA VAL A 113 -5.25 1.54 6.71
C VAL A 113 -5.87 2.86 6.23
N GLY A 114 -6.71 2.83 5.19
CA GLY A 114 -7.43 4.02 4.71
C GLY A 114 -8.35 4.66 5.75
N PHE A 115 -8.99 3.84 6.59
CA PHE A 115 -9.78 4.33 7.72
C PHE A 115 -8.92 5.03 8.78
N ILE A 116 -7.77 4.43 9.13
CA ILE A 116 -6.81 5.01 10.07
C ILE A 116 -6.19 6.29 9.51
N GLU A 117 -5.81 6.30 8.23
CA GLU A 117 -5.29 7.48 7.53
C GLU A 117 -6.29 8.64 7.57
N HIS A 118 -7.56 8.38 7.26
CA HIS A 118 -8.61 9.40 7.35
C HIS A 118 -8.71 9.99 8.76
N GLN A 119 -8.71 9.14 9.79
CA GLN A 119 -8.72 9.59 11.18
C GLN A 119 -7.47 10.42 11.54
N PHE A 120 -6.29 9.98 11.11
CA PHE A 120 -5.04 10.68 11.31
C PHE A 120 -5.06 12.06 10.67
N PHE A 121 -5.36 12.16 9.37
CA PHE A 121 -5.36 13.43 8.65
C PHE A 121 -6.44 14.41 9.12
N SER A 122 -7.51 13.92 9.75
CA SER A 122 -8.53 14.76 10.39
C SER A 122 -8.07 15.39 11.71
N GLN A 123 -7.16 14.74 12.43
CA GLN A 123 -6.64 15.17 13.73
C GLN A 123 -5.27 15.84 13.63
N TYR A 124 -4.52 15.60 12.57
CA TYR A 124 -3.20 16.16 12.37
C TYR A 124 -3.28 17.59 11.84
N HIS A 125 -2.71 18.52 12.61
CA HIS A 125 -2.73 19.96 12.35
C HIS A 125 -1.38 20.54 11.88
N GLY A 126 -0.32 19.72 11.83
CA GLY A 126 0.99 20.15 11.32
C GLY A 126 1.06 20.23 9.79
N PRO A 127 2.23 20.59 9.24
CA PRO A 127 2.48 20.58 7.80
C PRO A 127 2.24 19.20 7.20
N LYS A 128 1.42 19.14 6.15
CA LYS A 128 1.09 17.90 5.43
C LYS A 128 1.90 17.82 4.14
N PRO A 129 2.34 16.62 3.73
CA PRO A 129 2.94 16.43 2.42
C PRO A 129 2.02 16.91 1.29
N GLU A 130 2.60 17.51 0.26
CA GLU A 130 1.90 17.92 -0.97
C GLU A 130 1.42 16.69 -1.76
N LEU A 131 2.20 15.61 -1.66
CA LEU A 131 1.86 14.30 -2.20
C LEU A 131 1.92 13.26 -1.09
N TYR A 132 0.87 12.45 -0.99
CA TYR A 132 0.84 11.24 -0.17
C TYR A 132 0.00 10.17 -0.88
N GLY A 133 0.61 9.02 -1.15
CA GLY A 133 -0.02 7.89 -1.79
C GLY A 133 0.47 6.56 -1.22
N ARG A 134 -0.31 5.50 -1.42
CA ARG A 134 -0.07 4.18 -0.85
C ARG A 134 -0.54 3.08 -1.79
N TYR A 135 0.38 2.16 -2.08
CA TYR A 135 0.10 0.86 -2.68
C TYR A 135 0.16 -0.21 -1.59
N ILE A 136 -1.00 -0.64 -1.10
CA ILE A 136 -1.12 -1.64 -0.01
C ILE A 136 -0.38 -1.17 1.27
N ASP A 137 0.83 -1.67 1.52
CA ASP A 137 1.74 -1.38 2.64
C ASP A 137 2.81 -0.34 2.28
N ASP A 138 3.17 -0.22 1.00
CA ASP A 138 4.14 0.75 0.51
C ASP A 138 3.50 2.14 0.37
N CYS A 139 4.04 3.13 1.06
CA CYS A 139 3.65 4.54 0.98
C CYS A 139 4.74 5.37 0.30
N ILE A 140 4.33 6.41 -0.41
CA ILE A 140 5.18 7.41 -1.06
C ILE A 140 4.63 8.80 -0.75
N GLY A 141 5.52 9.76 -0.59
CA GLY A 141 5.13 11.16 -0.54
C GLY A 141 6.24 12.11 -0.93
N ALA A 142 5.82 13.36 -1.15
CA ALA A 142 6.70 14.47 -1.49
C ALA A 142 6.22 15.73 -0.75
N THR A 143 7.16 16.54 -0.29
CA THR A 143 6.88 17.78 0.45
C THR A 143 7.95 18.82 0.20
N SER A 144 7.55 20.09 0.26
CA SER A 144 8.46 21.22 0.41
C SER A 144 8.62 21.75 1.84
N SER A 145 8.19 20.98 2.84
CA SER A 145 8.51 21.25 4.24
C SER A 145 9.99 21.01 4.56
N THR A 146 10.44 21.51 5.70
CA THR A 146 11.75 21.19 6.26
C THR A 146 11.86 19.71 6.62
N LYS A 147 13.10 19.21 6.74
CA LYS A 147 13.34 17.81 7.14
C LYS A 147 12.82 17.54 8.54
N GLU A 148 12.88 18.52 9.42
CA GLU A 148 12.38 18.47 10.79
C GLU A 148 10.86 18.31 10.82
N GLU A 149 10.13 19.13 10.07
CA GLU A 149 8.67 19.05 9.94
C GLU A 149 8.23 17.72 9.32
N LEU A 150 8.91 17.26 8.27
CA LEU A 150 8.65 15.95 7.68
C LEU A 150 8.90 14.80 8.68
N THR A 151 9.98 14.89 9.45
CA THR A 151 10.28 13.88 10.48
C THR A 151 9.21 13.87 11.58
N GLN A 152 8.69 15.05 11.96
CA GLN A 152 7.57 15.14 12.91
C GLN A 152 6.28 14.53 12.33
N PHE A 153 5.97 14.80 11.07
CA PHE A 153 4.84 14.17 10.37
C PHE A 153 4.94 12.64 10.38
N ILE A 154 6.08 12.08 9.94
CA ILE A 154 6.30 10.64 9.89
C ILE A 154 6.23 10.02 11.29
N THR A 155 6.81 10.68 12.30
CA THR A 155 6.76 10.23 13.70
C THR A 155 5.32 10.24 14.22
N ALA A 156 4.52 11.24 13.86
CA ALA A 156 3.10 11.30 14.21
C ALA A 156 2.31 10.16 13.55
N VAL A 157 2.54 9.87 12.27
CA VAL A 157 1.91 8.73 11.57
C VAL A 157 2.25 7.41 12.28
N ASN A 158 3.54 7.20 12.59
CA ASN A 158 4.02 5.96 13.21
C ASN A 158 3.57 5.77 14.68
N SER A 159 3.21 6.86 15.36
CA SER A 159 2.69 6.82 16.73
C SER A 159 1.16 6.81 16.80
N PHE A 160 0.46 7.09 15.69
CA PHE A 160 -0.99 7.28 15.69
C PHE A 160 -1.78 6.01 16.06
N HIS A 161 -1.40 4.86 15.53
CA HIS A 161 -2.07 3.59 15.80
C HIS A 161 -1.09 2.55 16.37
N PRO A 162 -1.40 1.89 17.52
CA PRO A 162 -0.45 1.00 18.18
C PRO A 162 -0.06 -0.21 17.32
N ALA A 163 -0.98 -0.72 16.51
CA ALA A 163 -0.74 -1.89 15.66
C ALA A 163 0.01 -1.58 14.34
N LEU A 164 -0.03 -0.34 13.86
CA LEU A 164 0.63 0.02 12.60
C LEU A 164 2.02 0.58 12.93
N LYS A 165 3.05 -0.10 12.43
CA LYS A 165 4.44 0.32 12.55
C LYS A 165 5.01 0.51 11.16
N TYR A 166 5.71 1.61 11.00
CA TYR A 166 6.25 2.03 9.73
C TYR A 166 7.77 2.01 9.79
N THR A 167 8.40 1.52 8.74
CA THR A 167 9.77 1.90 8.39
C THR A 167 9.70 3.04 7.37
N TRP A 168 10.74 3.87 7.26
CA TRP A 168 10.73 4.98 6.33
C TRP A 168 12.12 5.37 5.86
N GLU A 169 12.17 5.98 4.68
CA GLU A 169 13.36 6.58 4.09
C GLU A 169 13.01 8.00 3.60
N ILE A 170 13.93 8.94 3.78
CA ILE A 170 13.77 10.33 3.32
C ILE A 170 14.98 10.68 2.46
N SER A 171 14.73 11.29 1.31
CA SER A 171 15.77 11.71 0.36
C SER A 171 15.46 13.08 -0.23
N ASP A 172 16.52 13.84 -0.50
CA ASP A 172 16.51 15.10 -1.24
C ASP A 172 16.96 14.92 -2.70
N THR A 173 17.22 13.66 -3.13
CA THR A 173 17.74 13.36 -4.46
C THR A 173 16.92 12.28 -5.16
N SER A 174 16.90 11.05 -4.63
CA SER A 174 16.15 9.94 -5.23
C SER A 174 15.79 8.84 -4.22
N LEU A 175 14.72 8.10 -4.50
CA LEU A 175 14.24 6.93 -3.76
C LEU A 175 13.66 5.87 -4.70
N ALA A 176 13.51 4.65 -4.20
CA ALA A 176 12.79 3.58 -4.87
C ALA A 176 11.38 3.42 -4.28
N PHE A 177 10.37 3.30 -5.14
CA PHE A 177 9.00 2.96 -4.78
C PHE A 177 8.47 1.95 -5.80
N LEU A 178 8.06 0.76 -5.33
CA LEU A 178 7.77 -0.39 -6.21
C LEU A 178 8.98 -0.67 -7.14
N ASP A 179 8.73 -0.75 -8.44
CA ASP A 179 9.74 -0.94 -9.50
C ASP A 179 10.18 0.40 -10.13
N ILE A 180 9.96 1.52 -9.43
CA ILE A 180 10.23 2.88 -9.93
C ILE A 180 11.30 3.54 -9.06
N LYS A 181 12.36 4.05 -9.70
CA LYS A 181 13.29 4.99 -9.11
C LYS A 181 12.80 6.40 -9.40
N ILE A 182 12.45 7.11 -8.33
CA ILE A 182 11.97 8.49 -8.36
C ILE A 182 13.16 9.41 -8.03
N SER A 183 13.40 10.42 -8.84
CA SER A 183 14.44 11.44 -8.63
C SER A 183 13.85 12.84 -8.70
N ILE A 184 14.39 13.76 -7.91
CA ILE A 184 13.98 15.17 -7.92
C ILE A 184 14.72 15.88 -9.04
N GLU A 185 14.00 16.44 -10.00
CA GLU A 185 14.56 17.20 -11.11
C GLU A 185 13.83 18.54 -11.29
N GLY A 186 14.54 19.65 -11.05
CA GLY A 186 13.92 20.97 -11.05
C GLY A 186 12.81 21.03 -10.00
N ASN A 187 11.59 21.39 -10.40
CA ASN A 187 10.40 21.40 -9.52
C ASN A 187 9.53 20.14 -9.69
N GLY A 188 9.94 19.16 -10.52
CA GLY A 188 9.16 17.95 -10.77
C GLY A 188 9.83 16.69 -10.23
N LEU A 189 9.18 15.56 -10.50
CA LEU A 189 9.72 14.23 -10.28
C LEU A 189 10.05 13.58 -11.62
N CYS A 190 11.26 13.06 -11.74
CA CYS A 190 11.71 12.23 -12.84
C CYS A 190 11.70 10.76 -12.41
N THR A 191 11.33 9.85 -13.31
CA THR A 191 11.16 8.43 -13.00
C THR A 191 11.98 7.57 -13.94
N SER A 192 12.60 6.52 -13.40
CA SER A 192 13.29 5.48 -14.16
C SER A 192 12.98 4.11 -13.56
N VAL A 193 13.33 3.03 -14.24
CA VAL A 193 13.12 1.67 -13.73
C VAL A 193 14.07 1.39 -12.56
N TYR A 194 13.55 0.83 -11.48
CA TYR A 194 14.35 0.36 -10.36
C TYR A 194 14.43 -1.17 -10.34
N TYR A 195 15.65 -1.69 -10.25
CA TYR A 195 15.91 -3.12 -10.04
C TYR A 195 16.52 -3.29 -8.66
N LYS A 196 15.98 -4.22 -7.86
CA LYS A 196 16.58 -4.56 -6.57
C LYS A 196 17.97 -5.16 -6.82
N PRO A 197 18.98 -4.87 -5.97
CA PRO A 197 20.32 -5.46 -6.13
C PRO A 197 20.33 -6.99 -6.13
N THR A 198 19.30 -7.62 -5.56
CA THR A 198 19.11 -9.07 -5.54
C THR A 198 18.42 -9.63 -6.79
N ASP A 199 18.04 -8.79 -7.74
CA ASP A 199 17.42 -9.22 -8.99
C ASP A 199 18.46 -9.88 -9.90
N SER A 200 18.39 -11.21 -9.98
CA SER A 200 19.25 -12.02 -10.84
C SER A 200 18.81 -12.04 -12.31
N HIS A 201 17.69 -11.37 -12.66
CA HIS A 201 17.07 -11.41 -13.97
C HIS A 201 16.79 -12.84 -14.46
N SER A 202 16.53 -13.74 -13.51
CA SER A 202 16.27 -15.15 -13.78
C SER A 202 14.83 -15.33 -14.24
N TYR A 203 14.65 -15.62 -15.52
CA TYR A 203 13.34 -15.93 -16.08
C TYR A 203 13.05 -17.42 -16.03
N LEU A 204 11.77 -17.76 -15.90
CA LEU A 204 11.31 -19.13 -15.98
C LEU A 204 11.60 -19.71 -17.37
N LEU A 205 12.28 -20.85 -17.42
CA LEU A 205 12.51 -21.56 -18.68
C LEU A 205 11.18 -21.94 -19.33
N TYR A 206 11.06 -21.66 -20.64
CA TYR A 206 9.85 -22.00 -21.39
C TYR A 206 9.54 -23.51 -21.40
N SER A 207 10.59 -24.33 -21.28
CA SER A 207 10.52 -25.78 -21.15
C SER A 207 10.03 -26.29 -19.79
N SER A 208 9.85 -25.41 -18.80
CA SER A 208 9.36 -25.82 -17.48
C SER A 208 7.90 -26.30 -17.52
N SER A 209 7.54 -27.15 -16.57
CA SER A 209 6.21 -27.74 -16.42
C SER A 209 5.12 -26.78 -15.92
N HIS A 210 5.38 -25.47 -15.92
CA HIS A 210 4.38 -24.48 -15.54
C HIS A 210 3.30 -24.34 -16.62
N PRO A 211 2.07 -23.94 -16.24
CA PRO A 211 1.00 -23.67 -17.19
C PRO A 211 1.44 -22.68 -18.28
N SER A 212 1.01 -22.90 -19.53
CA SER A 212 1.43 -22.08 -20.67
C SER A 212 1.12 -20.59 -20.50
N HIS A 213 0.04 -20.23 -19.81
CA HIS A 213 -0.32 -18.83 -19.56
C HIS A 213 0.71 -18.10 -18.68
N VAL A 214 1.34 -18.78 -17.71
CA VAL A 214 2.40 -18.21 -16.85
C VAL A 214 3.67 -17.94 -17.66
N LYS A 215 3.99 -18.84 -18.60
CA LYS A 215 5.17 -18.68 -19.47
C LYS A 215 4.97 -17.57 -20.48
N ASN A 216 3.77 -17.51 -21.07
CA ASN A 216 3.42 -16.51 -22.05
C ASN A 216 3.25 -15.11 -21.46
N SER A 217 3.04 -14.96 -20.15
CA SER A 217 2.96 -13.64 -19.50
C SER A 217 4.33 -13.00 -19.26
N ILE A 218 5.42 -13.79 -19.24
CA ILE A 218 6.78 -13.28 -18.93
C ILE A 218 7.24 -12.20 -19.92
N PRO A 219 7.11 -12.38 -21.25
CA PRO A 219 7.47 -11.32 -22.19
C PRO A 219 6.68 -10.02 -21.96
N PHE A 220 5.40 -10.12 -21.56
CA PHE A 220 4.56 -8.95 -21.29
C PHE A 220 5.00 -8.22 -20.01
N SER A 221 5.30 -8.94 -18.93
CA SER A 221 5.78 -8.33 -17.70
C SER A 221 7.15 -7.66 -17.88
N VAL A 222 8.04 -8.26 -18.68
CA VAL A 222 9.38 -7.69 -18.95
C VAL A 222 9.29 -6.48 -19.88
N SER A 223 8.44 -6.54 -20.91
CA SER A 223 8.28 -5.42 -21.85
C SER A 223 7.62 -4.20 -21.20
N GLN A 224 6.67 -4.39 -20.28
CA GLN A 224 6.14 -3.29 -19.48
C GLN A 224 7.25 -2.58 -18.70
N ASN A 225 8.20 -3.32 -18.14
CA ASN A 225 9.33 -2.73 -17.42
C ASN A 225 10.35 -2.07 -18.36
N SER A 226 10.53 -2.57 -19.59
CA SER A 226 11.51 -2.04 -20.55
C SER A 226 11.01 -0.88 -21.42
N SER A 227 9.69 -0.63 -21.46
CA SER A 227 9.08 0.46 -22.26
C SER A 227 9.38 1.86 -21.72
N PHE A 228 10.11 1.93 -20.61
CA PHE A 228 10.48 3.14 -19.88
C PHE A 228 11.99 3.49 -19.99
N MET A 229 12.72 2.84 -20.92
CA MET A 229 14.04 3.28 -21.39
C MET A 229 13.89 4.21 -22.59
#